data_AF-A0A2V6L4Z1-F1
#
_entry.id   AF-A0A2V6L4Z1-F1
#
_cell.length_a   1.000
_cell.length_b   1.000
_cell.length_c   1.000
_cell.angle_alpha   90.00
_cell.angle_beta   90.00
_cell.angle_gamma   90.00
#
_symmetry.space_group_name_H-M   'P 1'
#
loop_
_entity.id
_entity.type
_entity.pdbx_description
1 polymer ?
#
loop_
_entity_poly.entity_id
_entity_poly.type
_entity_poly.pdbx_seq_one_letter_code
_entity_poly.pdbx_strand_id
1 'polypeptide(L)'
;EDVRARMVAISELPELWRRSLQRWRLANRRWKRIINEAEAPDGNEEYLLYQTLLGTWPVQPSGVPEAIPTAEYIERIQAYMGKALHEAKINTSWIQPNEEWDAAMRDFIGKILDSSSRNKFVPAFLPVVQEIAWLGVINSLSQTLLKLTSPGVPDIYQGNEIWDYSLVDPDNRQPVDYRPRRAMLDALPASTPDELMRNWPDGRIKMFLTQRLLQFRREHVGLFQRGEYLPLGASGTFAECCVSFARRLGDQWIVVIAPRLSSRIGFPPIAERWKDTMLEFPETLSLEHAHNLFTCRKLHHEGRVVAVADTLSILPFAVITNL
;
A
#
# COMPACT_ATOMS: atom_id res chain seq x y z
N GLU A 1 1.00 -3.63 7.28
CA GLU A 1 -0.07 -3.87 6.27
C GLU A 1 0.36 -3.45 4.86
N ASP A 2 1.38 -2.60 4.75
CA ASP A 2 1.76 -1.92 3.51
C ASP A 2 2.66 -2.79 2.62
N VAL A 3 3.40 -3.74 3.19
CA VAL A 3 4.07 -4.82 2.42
C VAL A 3 3.05 -5.54 1.54
N ARG A 4 1.91 -5.92 2.12
CA ARG A 4 0.84 -6.61 1.38
C ARG A 4 0.22 -5.68 0.33
N ALA A 5 0.01 -4.40 0.66
CA ALA A 5 -0.52 -3.41 -0.28
C ALA A 5 0.37 -3.27 -1.54
N ARG A 6 1.70 -3.35 -1.38
CA ARG A 6 2.66 -3.44 -2.49
C ARG A 6 2.60 -4.79 -3.21
N MET A 7 2.61 -5.90 -2.48
CA MET A 7 2.60 -7.24 -3.08
C MET A 7 1.34 -7.49 -3.93
N VAL A 8 0.15 -7.07 -3.48
CA VAL A 8 -1.08 -7.24 -4.26
C VAL A 8 -1.06 -6.44 -5.57
N ALA A 9 -0.31 -5.34 -5.65
CA ALA A 9 -0.16 -4.56 -6.88
C ALA A 9 0.51 -5.36 -8.02
N ILE A 10 1.28 -6.41 -7.71
CA ILE A 10 1.84 -7.33 -8.70
C ILE A 10 0.73 -7.96 -9.55
N SER A 11 -0.44 -8.23 -8.95
CA SER A 11 -1.59 -8.81 -9.67
C SER A 11 -2.19 -7.89 -10.73
N GLU A 12 -1.92 -6.58 -10.64
CA GLU A 12 -2.38 -5.59 -11.64
C GLU A 12 -1.41 -5.46 -12.82
N LEU A 13 -0.20 -6.03 -12.71
CA LEU A 13 0.89 -5.89 -13.67
C LEU A 13 1.45 -7.27 -14.11
N PRO A 14 0.61 -8.26 -14.47
CA PRO A 14 1.06 -9.65 -14.67
C PRO A 14 2.11 -9.80 -15.77
N GLU A 15 1.98 -9.03 -16.86
CA GLU A 15 2.94 -9.07 -17.96
C GLU A 15 4.28 -8.43 -17.63
N LEU A 16 4.28 -7.35 -16.85
CA LEU A 16 5.51 -6.75 -16.33
C LEU A 16 6.19 -7.74 -15.39
N TRP A 17 5.43 -8.31 -14.45
CA TRP A 17 5.92 -9.30 -13.49
C TRP A 17 6.58 -10.51 -14.18
N ARG A 18 5.90 -11.12 -15.16
CA ARG A 18 6.39 -12.27 -15.92
C ARG A 18 7.72 -11.97 -16.63
N ARG A 19 7.83 -10.83 -17.33
CA ARG A 19 9.06 -10.43 -18.02
C ARG A 19 10.19 -10.10 -17.05
N SER A 20 9.88 -9.45 -15.94
CA SER A 20 10.84 -9.08 -14.90
C SER A 20 11.43 -10.31 -14.23
N LEU A 21 10.61 -11.30 -13.86
CA LEU A 21 11.07 -12.57 -13.30
C LEU A 21 12.06 -13.30 -14.20
N GLN A 22 11.77 -13.40 -15.50
CA GLN A 22 12.68 -14.03 -16.46
C GLN A 22 14.04 -13.32 -16.50
N ARG A 23 14.02 -11.99 -16.51
CA ARG A 23 15.22 -11.15 -16.52
C ARG A 23 16.04 -11.29 -15.23
N TRP A 24 15.39 -11.26 -14.08
CA TRP A 24 16.06 -11.35 -12.78
C TRP A 24 16.66 -12.73 -12.54
N ARG A 25 15.93 -13.80 -12.84
CA ARG A 25 16.46 -15.17 -12.79
C ARG A 25 17.70 -15.33 -13.66
N LEU A 26 17.68 -14.81 -14.88
CA LEU A 26 18.84 -14.85 -15.78
C LEU A 26 20.03 -14.07 -15.20
N ALA A 27 19.81 -12.87 -14.66
CA ALA A 27 20.85 -12.04 -14.07
C ALA A 27 21.49 -12.68 -12.83
N ASN A 28 20.69 -13.42 -12.06
CA ASN A 28 21.10 -13.99 -10.78
C ASN A 28 21.56 -15.45 -10.86
N ARG A 29 21.35 -16.14 -12.00
CA ARG A 29 21.67 -17.57 -12.18
C ARG A 29 23.08 -17.96 -11.73
N ARG A 30 24.08 -17.13 -12.01
CA ARG A 30 25.49 -17.39 -11.65
C ARG A 30 25.76 -17.48 -10.14
N TRP A 31 24.82 -17.00 -9.33
CA TRP A 31 24.94 -16.97 -7.88
C TRP A 31 24.29 -18.17 -7.19
N LYS A 32 23.52 -18.96 -7.93
CA LYS A 32 22.90 -20.19 -7.43
C LYS A 32 23.96 -21.28 -7.24
N ARG A 33 23.71 -22.18 -6.29
CA ARG A 33 24.52 -23.40 -6.07
C ARG A 33 23.72 -24.63 -6.48
N ILE A 34 24.41 -25.73 -6.75
CA ILE A 34 23.77 -27.05 -6.91
C ILE A 34 23.99 -27.83 -5.61
N ILE A 35 22.91 -28.23 -4.96
CA ILE A 35 22.90 -29.03 -3.73
C ILE A 35 21.94 -30.19 -3.96
N ASN A 36 22.41 -31.44 -3.83
CA ASN A 36 21.62 -32.65 -4.09
C ASN A 36 20.84 -32.60 -5.42
N GLU A 37 21.54 -32.23 -6.50
CA GLU A 37 21.00 -32.12 -7.87
C GLU A 37 19.94 -31.01 -8.08
N ALA A 38 19.66 -30.18 -7.08
CA ALA A 38 18.75 -29.04 -7.17
C ALA A 38 19.48 -27.69 -7.13
N GLU A 39 18.93 -26.68 -7.82
CA GLU A 39 19.40 -25.30 -7.68
C GLU A 39 18.95 -24.71 -6.34
N ALA A 40 19.89 -24.14 -5.58
CA ALA A 40 19.65 -23.42 -4.34
C ALA A 40 19.98 -21.93 -4.51
N PRO A 41 19.03 -21.00 -4.25
CA PRO A 41 17.63 -21.25 -3.91
C PRO A 41 16.81 -21.86 -5.06
N ASP A 42 15.73 -22.57 -4.74
CA ASP A 42 14.86 -23.15 -5.76
C ASP A 42 14.00 -22.08 -6.46
N GLY A 43 13.27 -22.48 -7.50
CA GLY A 43 12.45 -21.56 -8.29
C GLY A 43 11.29 -20.92 -7.52
N ASN A 44 10.75 -21.60 -6.51
CA ASN A 44 9.64 -21.12 -5.67
C ASN A 44 10.16 -20.17 -4.58
N GLU A 45 11.30 -20.50 -3.98
CA GLU A 45 12.01 -19.66 -3.02
C GLU A 45 12.47 -18.34 -3.66
N GLU A 46 13.03 -18.37 -4.87
CA GLU A 46 13.33 -17.15 -5.64
C GLU A 46 12.09 -16.30 -5.90
N TYR A 47 10.96 -16.94 -6.20
CA TYR A 47 9.71 -16.25 -6.48
C TYR A 47 9.20 -15.51 -5.24
N LEU A 48 9.23 -16.16 -4.07
CA LEU A 48 8.94 -15.55 -2.78
C LEU A 48 9.90 -14.39 -2.47
N LEU A 49 11.19 -14.59 -2.70
CA LEU A 49 12.21 -13.55 -2.47
C LEU A 49 11.92 -12.29 -3.29
N TYR A 50 11.65 -12.42 -4.59
CA TYR A 50 11.37 -11.25 -5.44
C TYR A 50 10.09 -10.51 -5.02
N GLN A 51 9.04 -11.23 -4.63
CA GLN A 51 7.83 -10.61 -4.08
C GLN A 51 8.10 -9.88 -2.77
N THR A 52 8.88 -10.50 -1.88
CA THR A 52 9.30 -9.93 -0.60
C THR A 52 10.07 -8.63 -0.83
N LEU A 53 11.08 -8.66 -1.71
CA LEU A 53 11.86 -7.47 -2.06
C LEU A 53 10.97 -6.35 -2.60
N LEU A 54 10.02 -6.62 -3.49
CA LEU A 54 9.08 -5.60 -3.99
C LEU A 54 8.19 -5.05 -2.88
N GLY A 55 7.77 -5.91 -1.95
CA GLY A 55 6.95 -5.55 -0.80
C GLY A 55 7.68 -4.66 0.21
N THR A 56 8.99 -4.81 0.36
CA THR A 56 9.75 -4.17 1.45
C THR A 56 10.81 -3.17 1.00
N TRP A 57 11.05 -3.00 -0.30
CA TRP A 57 12.17 -2.17 -0.77
C TRP A 57 12.09 -0.73 -0.22
N PRO A 58 13.17 -0.19 0.35
CA PRO A 58 13.17 1.16 0.90
C PRO A 58 12.95 2.23 -0.18
N VAL A 59 12.22 3.28 0.16
CA VAL A 59 11.97 4.43 -0.72
C VAL A 59 12.47 5.69 -0.01
N GLN A 60 13.22 6.51 -0.75
CA GLN A 60 13.77 7.77 -0.26
C GLN A 60 12.65 8.80 -0.01
N PRO A 61 12.90 9.85 0.79
CA PRO A 61 11.98 10.98 0.94
C PRO A 61 11.59 11.63 -0.40
N SER A 62 12.44 11.54 -1.43
CA SER A 62 12.17 12.00 -2.79
C SER A 62 11.13 11.16 -3.56
N GLY A 63 10.73 10.00 -3.03
CA GLY A 63 9.81 9.05 -3.68
C GLY A 63 10.46 8.09 -4.65
N VAL A 64 11.80 8.12 -4.74
CA VAL A 64 12.60 7.20 -5.57
C VAL A 64 13.06 6.00 -4.73
N PRO A 65 13.00 4.77 -5.25
CA PRO A 65 13.59 3.59 -4.61
C PRO A 65 15.06 3.81 -4.23
N GLU A 66 15.46 3.35 -3.04
CA GLU A 66 16.87 3.39 -2.65
C GLU A 66 17.72 2.62 -3.67
N ALA A 67 18.74 3.28 -4.22
CA ALA A 67 19.58 2.70 -5.26
C ALA A 67 20.48 1.56 -4.72
N ILE A 68 20.86 1.68 -3.44
CA ILE A 68 21.73 0.72 -2.76
C ILE A 68 21.04 0.33 -1.45
N PRO A 69 20.67 -0.94 -1.26
CA PRO A 69 20.13 -1.39 0.02
C PRO A 69 21.22 -1.33 1.10
N THR A 70 20.83 -1.00 2.33
CA THR A 70 21.74 -1.01 3.49
C THR A 70 22.08 -2.44 3.90
N ALA A 71 23.21 -2.62 4.62
CA ALA A 71 23.57 -3.92 5.19
C ALA A 71 22.47 -4.47 6.13
N GLU A 72 21.89 -3.59 6.95
CA GLU A 72 20.76 -3.92 7.83
C GLU A 72 19.55 -4.45 7.03
N TYR A 73 19.23 -3.83 5.89
CA TYR A 73 18.15 -4.31 5.03
C TYR A 73 18.46 -5.70 4.47
N ILE A 74 19.69 -5.94 4.02
CA ILE A 74 20.13 -7.25 3.50
C ILE A 74 19.99 -8.33 4.59
N GLU A 75 20.47 -8.04 5.80
CA GLU A 75 20.37 -8.95 6.95
C GLU A 75 18.91 -9.25 7.31
N ARG A 76 18.04 -8.23 7.26
CA ARG A 76 16.60 -8.39 7.49
C ARG A 76 15.94 -9.33 6.48
N ILE A 77 16.29 -9.20 5.19
CA ILE A 77 15.78 -10.10 4.15
C ILE A 77 16.36 -11.52 4.30
N GLN A 78 17.65 -11.65 4.65
CA GLN A 78 18.26 -12.95 4.92
C GLN A 78 17.58 -13.67 6.10
N ALA A 79 17.35 -12.97 7.20
CA ALA A 79 16.67 -13.51 8.37
C ALA A 79 15.23 -13.95 8.06
N TYR A 80 14.49 -13.12 7.32
CA TYR A 80 13.14 -13.47 6.87
C TYR A 80 13.13 -14.71 5.98
N MET A 81 13.99 -14.76 4.95
CA MET A 81 14.02 -15.90 4.04
C MET A 81 14.46 -17.18 4.76
N GLY A 82 15.43 -17.11 5.66
CA GLY A 82 15.80 -18.23 6.53
C GLY A 82 14.58 -18.77 7.29
N LYS A 83 13.86 -17.90 7.98
CA LYS A 83 12.62 -18.27 8.69
C LYS A 83 11.57 -18.87 7.73
N ALA A 84 11.29 -18.22 6.60
CA ALA A 84 10.28 -18.67 5.64
C ALA A 84 10.57 -20.07 5.08
N LEU A 85 11.84 -20.37 4.79
CA LEU A 85 12.28 -21.68 4.31
C LEU A 85 12.10 -22.76 5.38
N HIS A 86 12.47 -22.46 6.64
CA HIS A 86 12.31 -23.39 7.76
C HIS A 86 10.84 -23.68 8.09
N GLU A 87 9.95 -22.69 7.91
CA GLU A 87 8.50 -22.88 8.05
C GLU A 87 7.90 -23.71 6.90
N ALA A 88 8.43 -23.56 5.69
CA ALA A 88 7.99 -24.33 4.52
C ALA A 88 8.36 -25.82 4.60
N LYS A 89 9.48 -26.16 5.24
CA LYS A 89 9.94 -27.55 5.50
C LYS A 89 10.15 -28.37 4.22
N ILE A 90 10.55 -27.72 3.12
CA ILE A 90 10.85 -28.37 1.84
C ILE A 90 12.34 -28.72 1.75
N ASN A 91 13.21 -27.71 1.75
CA ASN A 91 14.66 -27.90 1.56
C ASN A 91 15.47 -27.79 2.87
N THR A 92 14.88 -27.24 3.93
CA THR A 92 15.47 -27.07 5.27
C THR A 92 14.33 -26.97 6.31
N SER A 93 14.60 -27.21 7.60
CA SER A 93 13.61 -27.14 8.68
C SER A 93 14.24 -26.81 10.04
N TRP A 94 13.44 -26.36 11.01
CA TRP A 94 13.91 -26.08 12.38
C TRP A 94 14.45 -27.31 13.13
N ILE A 95 13.93 -28.50 12.82
CA ILE A 95 14.29 -29.74 13.51
C ILE A 95 15.53 -30.37 12.87
N GLN A 96 15.59 -30.36 11.55
CA GLN A 96 16.70 -30.88 10.76
C GLN A 96 17.12 -29.80 9.75
N PRO A 97 18.00 -28.87 10.16
CA PRO A 97 18.50 -27.82 9.28
C PRO A 97 19.37 -28.38 8.16
N ASN A 98 19.23 -27.82 6.97
CA ASN A 98 20.14 -28.05 5.86
C ASN A 98 21.07 -26.86 5.73
N GLU A 99 22.19 -26.91 6.46
CA GLU A 99 23.13 -25.78 6.58
C GLU A 99 23.69 -25.31 5.23
N GLU A 100 23.86 -26.23 4.26
CA GLU A 100 24.32 -25.88 2.92
C GLU A 100 23.28 -25.05 2.16
N TRP A 101 22.00 -25.41 2.31
CA TRP A 101 20.89 -24.69 1.67
C TRP A 101 20.67 -23.33 2.31
N ASP A 102 20.73 -23.26 3.64
CA ASP A 102 20.61 -22.00 4.40
C ASP A 102 21.75 -21.04 4.04
N ALA A 103 22.98 -21.55 3.94
CA ALA A 103 24.12 -20.78 3.45
C ALA A 103 23.93 -20.34 2.00
N ALA A 104 23.42 -21.21 1.11
CA ALA A 104 23.17 -20.87 -0.28
C ALA A 104 22.14 -19.74 -0.42
N MET A 105 21.02 -19.77 0.32
CA MET A 105 20.02 -18.70 0.33
C MET A 105 20.61 -17.39 0.85
N ARG A 106 21.29 -17.42 2.00
CA ARG A 106 21.91 -16.23 2.61
C ARG A 106 22.94 -15.60 1.66
N ASP A 107 23.83 -16.40 1.10
CA ASP A 107 24.88 -15.94 0.20
C ASP A 107 24.30 -15.43 -1.13
N PHE A 108 23.23 -16.07 -1.63
CA PHE A 108 22.50 -15.60 -2.81
C PHE A 108 21.94 -14.20 -2.60
N ILE A 109 21.21 -13.97 -1.50
CA ILE A 109 20.65 -12.64 -1.16
C ILE A 109 21.77 -11.59 -1.08
N GLY A 110 22.88 -11.91 -0.39
CA GLY A 110 24.01 -10.99 -0.25
C GLY A 110 24.63 -10.60 -1.61
N LYS A 111 24.71 -11.56 -2.55
CA LYS A 111 25.27 -11.33 -3.89
C LYS A 111 24.32 -10.62 -4.84
N ILE A 112 23.02 -10.90 -4.81
CA ILE A 112 22.07 -10.21 -5.69
C ILE A 112 21.84 -8.77 -5.23
N LEU A 113 22.02 -8.47 -3.95
CA LEU A 113 21.87 -7.14 -3.37
C LEU A 113 23.19 -6.39 -3.19
N ASP A 114 24.30 -6.94 -3.69
CA ASP A 114 25.61 -6.28 -3.58
C ASP A 114 25.61 -4.91 -4.28
N SER A 115 26.35 -3.95 -3.73
CA SER A 115 26.42 -2.58 -4.26
C SER A 115 27.45 -2.42 -5.40
N SER A 116 27.92 -3.52 -6.00
CA SER A 116 28.90 -3.47 -7.07
C SER A 116 28.31 -2.87 -8.34
N SER A 117 29.11 -2.08 -9.06
CA SER A 117 28.77 -1.63 -10.41
C SER A 117 28.58 -2.77 -11.42
N ARG A 118 29.01 -3.99 -11.08
CA ARG A 118 28.80 -5.20 -11.89
C ARG A 118 27.45 -5.89 -11.62
N ASN A 119 26.69 -5.42 -10.62
CA ASN A 119 25.37 -5.93 -10.32
C ASN A 119 24.35 -5.46 -11.37
N LYS A 120 23.85 -6.42 -12.17
CA LYS A 120 22.85 -6.14 -13.21
C LYS A 120 21.41 -6.31 -12.72
N PHE A 121 21.21 -6.91 -11.55
CA PHE A 121 19.88 -7.17 -10.99
C PHE A 121 19.26 -5.90 -10.43
N VAL A 122 19.94 -5.22 -9.49
CA VAL A 122 19.37 -4.04 -8.83
C VAL A 122 18.93 -2.96 -9.84
N PRO A 123 19.74 -2.54 -10.83
CA PRO A 123 19.29 -1.57 -11.84
C PRO A 123 18.08 -2.04 -12.67
N ALA A 124 17.93 -3.35 -12.91
CA ALA A 124 16.78 -3.92 -13.60
C ALA A 124 15.57 -4.15 -12.68
N PHE A 125 15.76 -4.08 -11.36
CA PHE A 125 14.76 -4.30 -10.33
C PHE A 125 14.08 -2.98 -9.92
N LEU A 126 14.86 -1.91 -9.74
CA LEU A 126 14.37 -0.60 -9.25
C LEU A 126 13.20 0.01 -10.05
N PRO A 127 13.15 -0.07 -11.40
CA PRO A 127 11.98 0.43 -12.13
C PRO A 127 10.68 -0.28 -11.74
N VAL A 128 10.74 -1.58 -11.44
CA VAL A 128 9.57 -2.34 -10.99
C VAL A 128 9.22 -1.98 -9.55
N VAL A 129 10.21 -1.73 -8.69
CA VAL A 129 9.99 -1.20 -7.34
C VAL A 129 9.23 0.11 -7.39
N GLN A 130 9.61 1.04 -8.28
CA GLN A 130 8.96 2.35 -8.39
C GLN A 130 7.46 2.20 -8.69
N GLU A 131 7.12 1.39 -9.69
CA GLU A 131 5.73 1.12 -10.07
C GLU A 131 4.94 0.48 -8.93
N ILE A 132 5.53 -0.54 -8.28
CA ILE A 132 4.89 -1.24 -7.16
C ILE A 132 4.75 -0.34 -5.92
N ALA A 133 5.70 0.54 -5.67
CA ALA A 133 5.64 1.50 -4.56
C ALA A 133 4.48 2.48 -4.76
N TRP A 134 4.33 3.05 -5.96
CA TRP A 134 3.21 3.94 -6.29
C TRP A 134 1.85 3.26 -6.11
N LEU A 135 1.67 2.06 -6.67
CA LEU A 135 0.43 1.31 -6.49
C LEU A 135 0.19 0.89 -5.04
N GLY A 136 1.26 0.51 -4.33
CA GLY A 136 1.19 0.14 -2.92
C GLY A 136 0.76 1.28 -2.01
N VAL A 137 1.17 2.52 -2.29
CA VAL A 137 0.71 3.72 -1.58
C VAL A 137 -0.80 3.87 -1.71
N ILE A 138 -1.32 3.77 -2.94
CA ILE A 138 -2.75 3.91 -3.18
C ILE A 138 -3.53 2.76 -2.53
N ASN A 139 -3.07 1.52 -2.68
CA ASN A 139 -3.68 0.36 -2.03
C ASN A 139 -3.70 0.49 -0.50
N SER A 140 -2.61 0.98 0.10
CA SER A 140 -2.54 1.22 1.55
C SER A 140 -3.52 2.31 2.01
N LEU A 141 -3.60 3.42 1.28
CA LEU A 141 -4.51 4.51 1.62
C LEU A 141 -5.97 4.07 1.48
N SER A 142 -6.31 3.38 0.39
CA SER A 142 -7.63 2.77 0.19
C SER A 142 -7.97 1.79 1.30
N GLN A 143 -7.07 0.85 1.62
CA GLN A 143 -7.31 -0.10 2.71
C GLN A 143 -7.48 0.60 4.06
N THR A 144 -6.71 1.65 4.34
CA THR A 144 -6.83 2.45 5.58
C THR A 144 -8.17 3.17 5.64
N LEU A 145 -8.57 3.83 4.55
CA LEU A 145 -9.86 4.50 4.43
C LEU A 145 -11.01 3.51 4.69
N LEU A 146 -11.00 2.37 3.99
CA LEU A 146 -12.03 1.34 4.13
C LEU A 146 -12.06 0.78 5.56
N LYS A 147 -10.91 0.39 6.12
CA LYS A 147 -10.78 -0.07 7.52
C LYS A 147 -11.41 0.92 8.51
N LEU A 148 -11.13 2.21 8.34
CA LEU A 148 -11.62 3.27 9.22
C LEU A 148 -13.06 3.71 8.94
N THR A 149 -13.72 3.22 7.88
CA THR A 149 -15.07 3.68 7.54
C THR A 149 -16.10 2.56 7.40
N SER A 150 -15.67 1.30 7.29
CA SER A 150 -16.54 0.12 7.36
C SER A 150 -17.19 -0.06 8.73
N PRO A 151 -18.29 -0.84 8.83
CA PRO A 151 -18.86 -1.28 10.11
C PRO A 151 -17.85 -2.04 10.96
N GLY A 152 -17.94 -1.87 12.28
CA GLY A 152 -17.04 -2.49 13.25
C GLY A 152 -16.07 -1.49 13.92
N VAL A 153 -15.18 -2.03 14.76
CA VAL A 153 -14.18 -1.25 15.50
C VAL A 153 -12.83 -1.40 14.77
N PRO A 154 -12.29 -0.32 14.19
CA PRO A 154 -10.99 -0.41 13.52
C PRO A 154 -9.86 -0.58 14.52
N ASP A 155 -8.89 -1.42 14.16
CA ASP A 155 -7.65 -1.62 14.91
C ASP A 155 -6.45 -1.08 14.12
N ILE A 156 -5.46 -0.55 14.84
CA ILE A 156 -4.21 -0.05 14.29
C ILE A 156 -3.06 -0.58 15.15
N TYR A 157 -2.30 -1.52 14.57
CA TYR A 157 -1.07 -1.98 15.19
C TYR A 157 -0.07 -0.83 15.36
N GLN A 158 0.68 -0.84 16.45
CA GLN A 158 1.60 0.23 16.82
C GLN A 158 2.53 0.63 15.67
N GLY A 159 2.56 1.92 15.34
CA GLY A 159 3.43 2.47 14.29
C GLY A 159 2.82 2.49 12.88
N ASN A 160 1.68 1.83 12.65
CA ASN A 160 1.02 1.73 11.33
C ASN A 160 0.14 2.94 10.97
N GLU A 161 0.14 4.00 11.78
CA GLU A 161 -0.40 5.31 11.40
C GLU A 161 0.38 5.96 10.24
N ILE A 162 1.60 5.48 9.97
CA ILE A 162 2.40 5.77 8.78
C ILE A 162 2.74 4.48 8.02
N TRP A 163 3.60 4.56 7.00
CA TRP A 163 4.04 3.37 6.27
C TRP A 163 4.81 2.41 7.17
N ASP A 164 4.42 1.14 7.15
CA ASP A 164 5.07 0.04 7.84
C ASP A 164 5.33 -1.12 6.85
N TYR A 165 6.62 -1.35 6.60
CA TYR A 165 7.12 -2.39 5.71
C TYR A 165 7.74 -3.56 6.47
N SER A 166 7.26 -3.81 7.69
CA SER A 166 7.70 -4.92 8.54
C SER A 166 7.28 -6.29 7.99
N LEU A 167 8.16 -7.27 8.14
CA LEU A 167 7.93 -8.67 7.81
C LEU A 167 7.35 -9.43 9.02
N VAL A 168 7.33 -10.75 8.96
CA VAL A 168 6.88 -11.58 10.09
C VAL A 168 7.80 -11.41 11.30
N ASP A 169 7.27 -11.72 12.48
CA ASP A 169 8.00 -11.80 13.76
C ASP A 169 9.40 -12.44 13.58
N PRO A 170 10.47 -11.89 14.19
CA PRO A 170 10.49 -10.75 15.10
C PRO A 170 10.50 -9.37 14.42
N ASP A 171 10.45 -9.29 13.09
CA ASP A 171 10.62 -8.02 12.38
C ASP A 171 9.51 -7.00 12.69
N ASN A 172 8.26 -7.46 12.82
CA ASN A 172 7.13 -6.63 13.24
C ASN A 172 7.08 -6.33 14.75
N ARG A 173 8.12 -6.69 15.52
CA ARG A 173 8.26 -6.41 16.96
C ARG A 173 9.29 -5.33 17.26
N GLN A 174 9.89 -4.72 16.24
CA GLN A 174 10.82 -3.62 16.43
C GLN A 174 10.17 -2.46 17.20
N PRO A 175 10.94 -1.74 18.05
CA PRO A 175 10.40 -0.65 18.83
C PRO A 175 9.94 0.50 17.93
N VAL A 176 8.80 1.10 18.29
CA VAL A 176 8.26 2.27 17.57
C VAL A 176 8.89 3.55 18.15
N ASP A 177 9.55 4.35 17.31
CA ASP A 177 9.95 5.71 17.70
C ASP A 177 8.76 6.68 17.56
N TYR A 178 8.16 7.04 18.70
CA TYR A 178 7.02 7.95 18.78
C TYR A 178 7.39 9.44 18.68
N ARG A 179 8.66 9.81 18.85
CA ARG A 179 9.09 11.22 18.77
C ARG A 179 8.86 11.83 17.40
N PRO A 180 9.34 11.25 16.28
CA PRO A 180 9.07 11.80 14.95
C PRO A 180 7.58 11.77 14.60
N ARG A 181 6.84 10.76 15.07
CA ARG A 181 5.40 10.65 14.84
C ARG A 181 4.61 11.76 15.53
N ARG A 182 5.00 12.12 16.75
CA ARG A 182 4.40 13.26 17.46
C ARG A 182 4.67 14.56 16.71
N ALA A 183 5.91 14.78 16.26
CA ALA A 183 6.25 15.95 15.45
C ALA A 183 5.46 16.01 14.12
N MET A 184 5.28 14.88 13.44
CA MET A 184 4.44 14.78 12.24
C MET A 184 3.00 15.17 12.54
N LEU A 185 2.42 14.64 13.63
CA LEU A 185 1.05 14.90 14.06
C LEU A 185 0.83 16.38 14.39
N ASP A 186 1.77 16.99 15.12
CA ASP A 186 1.74 18.40 15.49
C ASP A 186 1.86 19.33 14.27
N ALA A 187 2.54 18.88 13.21
CA ALA A 187 2.69 19.63 11.97
C ALA A 187 1.48 19.55 11.02
N LEU A 188 0.62 18.52 11.16
CA LEU A 188 -0.51 18.29 10.23
C LEU A 188 -1.45 19.49 10.04
N PRO A 189 -1.81 20.29 11.07
CA PRO A 189 -2.69 21.44 10.88
C PRO A 189 -2.15 22.51 9.91
N ALA A 190 -0.84 22.58 9.72
CA ALA A 190 -0.20 23.52 8.80
C ALA A 190 -0.02 22.97 7.38
N SER A 191 -0.16 21.66 7.19
CA SER A 191 0.00 21.00 5.88
C SER A 191 -1.28 21.02 5.08
N THR A 192 -1.15 21.18 3.75
CA THR A 192 -2.29 21.05 2.84
C THR A 192 -2.42 19.61 2.31
N PRO A 193 -3.63 19.14 1.97
CA PRO A 193 -3.82 17.79 1.40
C PRO A 193 -2.97 17.51 0.14
N ASP A 194 -2.78 18.50 -0.72
CA ASP A 194 -1.95 18.35 -1.92
C ASP A 194 -0.46 18.23 -1.60
N GLU A 195 0.04 18.99 -0.60
CA GLU A 195 1.41 18.88 -0.11
C GLU A 195 1.66 17.47 0.45
N LEU A 196 0.73 16.96 1.25
CA LEU A 196 0.82 15.64 1.85
C LEU A 196 0.88 14.53 0.78
N MET A 197 0.09 14.65 -0.29
CA MET A 197 0.13 13.67 -1.38
C MET A 197 1.42 13.77 -2.20
N ARG A 198 1.94 14.97 -2.47
CA ARG A 198 3.24 15.13 -3.17
C ARG A 198 4.39 14.56 -2.34
N ASN A 199 4.34 14.73 -1.02
CA ASN A 199 5.34 14.22 -0.08
C ASN A 199 4.92 12.87 0.53
N TRP A 200 4.13 12.07 -0.19
CA TRP A 200 3.66 10.77 0.31
C TRP A 200 4.76 9.88 0.95
N PRO A 201 6.05 9.87 0.53
CA PRO A 201 7.03 8.96 1.11
C PRO A 201 7.28 9.16 2.60
N ASP A 202 7.02 10.35 3.14
CA ASP A 202 7.23 10.64 4.57
C ASP A 202 6.13 10.06 5.48
N GLY A 203 5.05 9.53 4.91
CA GLY A 203 3.95 8.89 5.64
C GLY A 203 2.92 9.84 6.25
N ARG A 204 3.12 11.16 6.19
CA ARG A 204 2.19 12.14 6.76
C ARG A 204 0.80 12.06 6.13
N ILE A 205 0.68 11.68 4.86
CA ILE A 205 -0.62 11.48 4.21
C ILE A 205 -1.45 10.35 4.86
N LYS A 206 -0.82 9.24 5.24
CA LYS A 206 -1.49 8.13 5.94
C LYS A 206 -1.83 8.52 7.38
N MET A 207 -0.95 9.28 8.04
CA MET A 207 -1.21 9.82 9.36
C MET A 207 -2.38 10.80 9.35
N PHE A 208 -2.43 11.69 8.36
CA PHE A 208 -3.52 12.65 8.14
C PHE A 208 -4.85 11.94 7.93
N LEU A 209 -4.91 10.96 7.01
CA LEU A 209 -6.08 10.12 6.79
C LEU A 209 -6.56 9.47 8.10
N THR A 210 -5.62 8.85 8.83
CA THR A 210 -5.89 8.14 10.09
C THR A 210 -6.44 9.08 11.16
N GLN A 211 -5.75 10.20 11.40
CA GLN A 211 -6.11 11.16 12.43
C GLN A 211 -7.48 11.80 12.17
N ARG A 212 -7.72 12.28 10.94
CA ARG A 212 -8.98 12.94 10.56
C ARG A 212 -10.16 12.00 10.71
N LEU A 213 -10.03 10.76 10.23
CA LEU A 213 -11.13 9.79 10.34
C LEU A 213 -11.37 9.32 11.77
N LEU A 214 -10.32 9.07 12.56
CA LEU A 214 -10.52 8.68 13.97
C LEU A 214 -11.19 9.81 14.77
N GLN A 215 -10.83 11.06 14.52
CA GLN A 215 -11.49 12.21 15.12
C GLN A 215 -12.95 12.29 14.71
N PHE A 216 -13.23 12.24 13.40
CA PHE A 216 -14.60 12.27 12.87
C PHE A 216 -15.46 11.11 13.39
N ARG A 217 -14.89 9.90 13.47
CA ARG A 217 -15.55 8.74 14.09
C ARG A 217 -15.94 8.97 15.54
N ARG A 218 -15.05 9.61 16.31
CA ARG A 218 -15.28 9.91 17.74
C ARG A 218 -16.33 11.00 17.92
N GLU A 219 -16.43 11.95 17.00
CA GLU A 219 -17.45 13.00 17.03
C GLU A 219 -18.83 12.48 16.58
N HIS A 220 -18.86 11.48 15.70
CA HIS A 220 -20.09 10.92 15.11
C HIS A 220 -20.30 9.43 15.44
N VAL A 221 -20.03 9.00 16.67
CA VAL A 221 -20.05 7.57 17.08
C VAL A 221 -21.34 6.85 16.68
N GLY A 222 -22.50 7.51 16.79
CA GLY A 222 -23.80 6.94 16.41
C GLY A 222 -23.84 6.47 14.95
N LEU A 223 -23.34 7.29 14.02
CA LEU A 223 -23.26 6.97 12.60
C LEU A 223 -22.35 5.76 12.33
N PHE A 224 -21.28 5.59 13.12
CA PHE A 224 -20.33 4.49 12.97
C PHE A 224 -20.74 3.19 13.62
N GLN A 225 -21.54 3.24 14.67
CA GLN A 225 -22.05 2.05 15.36
C GLN A 225 -23.36 1.52 14.78
N ARG A 226 -24.26 2.42 14.34
CA ARG A 226 -25.64 2.07 13.98
C ARG A 226 -26.06 2.49 12.57
N GLY A 227 -25.22 3.25 11.87
CA GLY A 227 -25.55 3.68 10.51
C GLY A 227 -25.66 2.50 9.55
N GLU A 228 -26.68 2.53 8.70
CA GLU A 228 -26.88 1.59 7.61
C GLU A 228 -25.69 1.64 6.65
N TYR A 229 -25.31 0.50 6.07
CA TYR A 229 -24.30 0.41 5.02
C TYR A 229 -25.00 0.28 3.66
N LEU A 230 -24.78 1.24 2.77
CA LEU A 230 -25.40 1.27 1.44
C LEU A 230 -24.30 1.21 0.37
N PRO A 231 -24.16 0.11 -0.38
CA PRO A 231 -23.19 0.06 -1.48
C PRO A 231 -23.57 1.05 -2.58
N LEU A 232 -22.59 1.73 -3.16
CA LEU A 232 -22.80 2.66 -4.28
C LEU A 232 -22.01 2.18 -5.49
N GLY A 233 -22.68 2.03 -6.62
CA GLY A 233 -22.07 1.67 -7.89
C GLY A 233 -21.53 2.89 -8.63
N ALA A 234 -20.38 2.74 -9.27
CA ALA A 234 -19.85 3.71 -10.22
C ALA A 234 -20.24 3.33 -11.67
N SER A 235 -20.26 4.33 -12.55
CA SER A 235 -20.42 4.18 -14.00
C SER A 235 -19.31 4.93 -14.74
N GLY A 236 -19.15 4.70 -16.04
CA GLY A 236 -18.09 5.31 -16.87
C GLY A 236 -16.82 4.48 -17.00
N THR A 237 -15.77 5.05 -17.61
CA THR A 237 -14.57 4.31 -18.04
C THR A 237 -13.88 3.51 -16.93
N PHE A 238 -13.80 4.03 -15.71
CA PHE A 238 -13.09 3.41 -14.59
C PHE A 238 -14.03 2.97 -13.46
N ALA A 239 -15.29 2.64 -13.77
CA ALA A 239 -16.28 2.17 -12.80
C ALA A 239 -15.76 1.01 -11.92
N GLU A 240 -15.14 -0.01 -12.52
CA GLU A 240 -14.57 -1.16 -11.80
C GLU A 240 -13.39 -0.80 -10.89
N CYS A 241 -12.79 0.37 -11.09
CA CYS A 241 -11.64 0.86 -10.33
C CYS A 241 -12.07 1.70 -9.12
N CYS A 242 -13.38 1.86 -8.89
CA CYS A 242 -13.94 2.61 -7.77
C CYS A 242 -14.62 1.66 -6.78
N VAL A 243 -14.31 1.81 -5.49
CA VAL A 243 -15.05 1.21 -4.38
C VAL A 243 -15.74 2.34 -3.64
N SER A 244 -17.06 2.26 -3.53
CA SER A 244 -17.84 3.27 -2.84
C SER A 244 -19.01 2.70 -2.05
N PHE A 245 -19.30 3.34 -0.93
CA PHE A 245 -20.48 3.06 -0.11
C PHE A 245 -20.85 4.27 0.74
N ALA A 246 -22.12 4.34 1.12
CA ALA A 246 -22.60 5.28 2.13
C ALA A 246 -22.73 4.61 3.50
N ARG A 247 -22.53 5.39 4.54
CA ARG A 247 -23.05 5.11 5.88
C ARG A 247 -24.08 6.16 6.24
N ARG A 248 -25.27 5.76 6.68
CA ARG A 248 -26.39 6.68 6.93
C ARG A 248 -27.10 6.37 8.25
N LEU A 249 -27.38 7.40 9.05
CA LEU A 249 -28.19 7.32 10.26
C LEU A 249 -29.15 8.51 10.30
N GLY A 250 -30.43 8.28 10.00
CA GLY A 250 -31.38 9.37 9.78
C GLY A 250 -30.92 10.27 8.64
N ASP A 251 -30.79 11.57 8.92
CA ASP A 251 -30.31 12.58 7.96
C ASP A 251 -28.78 12.72 7.93
N GLN A 252 -28.07 12.08 8.86
CA GLN A 252 -26.60 12.14 8.93
C GLN A 252 -25.99 11.06 8.03
N TRP A 253 -25.02 11.42 7.19
CA TRP A 253 -24.40 10.45 6.30
C TRP A 253 -22.96 10.78 5.93
N ILE A 254 -22.23 9.73 5.54
CA ILE A 254 -20.99 9.83 4.80
C ILE A 254 -21.04 8.96 3.55
N VAL A 255 -20.37 9.36 2.48
CA VAL A 255 -20.07 8.55 1.30
C VAL A 255 -18.56 8.41 1.17
N VAL A 256 -18.10 7.17 1.18
CA VAL A 256 -16.69 6.78 1.10
C VAL A 256 -16.38 6.41 -0.34
N ILE A 257 -15.27 6.92 -0.87
CA ILE A 257 -14.83 6.68 -2.25
C ILE A 257 -13.34 6.38 -2.23
N ALA A 258 -12.97 5.17 -2.69
CA ALA A 258 -11.60 4.69 -2.71
C ALA A 258 -11.27 4.02 -4.05
N PRO A 259 -10.06 4.24 -4.60
CA PRO A 259 -9.59 3.55 -5.78
C PRO A 259 -9.22 2.10 -5.46
N ARG A 260 -9.38 1.25 -6.47
CA ARG A 260 -8.78 -0.08 -6.60
C ARG A 260 -8.28 -0.24 -8.03
N LEU A 261 -7.40 -1.21 -8.26
CA LEU A 261 -6.88 -1.49 -9.61
C LEU A 261 -6.24 -0.23 -10.25
N SER A 262 -5.50 0.54 -9.45
CA SER A 262 -5.02 1.87 -9.81
C SER A 262 -4.00 1.87 -10.95
N SER A 263 -3.43 0.71 -11.33
CA SER A 263 -2.60 0.61 -12.54
C SER A 263 -3.34 1.02 -13.81
N ARG A 264 -4.67 0.90 -13.83
CA ARG A 264 -5.52 1.29 -14.96
C ARG A 264 -5.73 2.81 -15.06
N ILE A 265 -5.61 3.54 -13.94
CA ILE A 265 -5.87 4.99 -13.83
C ILE A 265 -4.57 5.80 -13.86
N GLY A 266 -3.53 5.30 -13.21
CA GLY A 266 -2.24 5.97 -13.03
C GLY A 266 -2.03 6.54 -11.63
N PHE A 267 -0.88 7.19 -11.42
CA PHE A 267 -0.47 7.71 -10.12
C PHE A 267 -0.20 9.23 -10.15
N PRO A 268 -0.66 9.99 -9.14
CA PRO A 268 -1.77 9.64 -8.25
C PRO A 268 -3.10 9.57 -9.05
N PRO A 269 -4.06 8.69 -8.69
CA PRO A 269 -5.35 8.60 -9.38
C PRO A 269 -6.29 9.72 -8.92
N ILE A 270 -6.04 10.94 -9.42
CA ILE A 270 -6.79 12.15 -9.08
C ILE A 270 -7.30 12.86 -10.33
N ALA A 271 -8.30 13.72 -10.15
CA ALA A 271 -8.80 14.66 -11.15
C ALA A 271 -9.13 13.97 -12.50
N GLU A 272 -8.69 14.56 -13.62
CA GLU A 272 -9.03 14.15 -14.98
C GLU A 272 -8.62 12.71 -15.34
N ARG A 273 -7.73 12.08 -14.56
CA ARG A 273 -7.38 10.66 -14.75
C ARG A 273 -8.57 9.74 -14.59
N TRP A 274 -9.60 10.15 -13.83
CA TRP A 274 -10.84 9.38 -13.69
C TRP A 274 -11.78 9.49 -14.90
N LYS A 275 -11.48 10.34 -15.88
CA LYS A 275 -12.28 10.53 -17.11
C LYS A 275 -13.76 10.77 -16.76
N ASP A 276 -14.67 10.09 -17.43
CA ASP A 276 -16.13 10.15 -17.29
C ASP A 276 -16.67 9.27 -16.15
N THR A 277 -15.85 8.90 -15.17
CA THR A 277 -16.30 8.04 -14.07
C THR A 277 -17.17 8.81 -13.09
N MET A 278 -18.39 8.31 -12.86
CA MET A 278 -19.42 8.98 -12.07
C MET A 278 -19.94 8.08 -10.94
N LEU A 279 -20.52 8.70 -9.92
CA LEU A 279 -21.29 8.07 -8.85
C LEU A 279 -22.69 8.67 -8.82
N GLU A 280 -23.70 7.82 -8.68
CA GLU A 280 -25.08 8.25 -8.45
C GLU A 280 -25.40 8.12 -6.95
N PHE A 281 -25.74 9.24 -6.32
CA PHE A 281 -26.13 9.27 -4.92
C PHE A 281 -27.62 8.89 -4.78
N PRO A 282 -28.01 8.11 -3.75
CA PRO A 282 -29.41 7.81 -3.49
C PRO A 282 -30.21 9.08 -3.16
N GLU A 283 -31.49 9.11 -3.54
CA GLU A 283 -32.41 10.22 -3.21
C GLU A 283 -32.52 10.50 -1.72
N THR A 284 -32.26 9.48 -0.89
CA THR A 284 -32.25 9.58 0.57
C THR A 284 -31.06 10.37 1.13
N LEU A 285 -30.08 10.77 0.30
CA LEU A 285 -28.92 11.57 0.71
C LEU A 285 -29.04 12.99 0.15
N SER A 286 -29.48 13.94 0.98
CA SER A 286 -29.50 15.35 0.57
C SER A 286 -28.08 15.88 0.36
N LEU A 287 -27.82 16.49 -0.81
CA LEU A 287 -26.51 17.02 -1.20
C LEU A 287 -26.31 18.51 -0.87
N GLU A 288 -27.30 19.18 -0.28
CA GLU A 288 -27.30 20.64 -0.06
C GLU A 288 -26.05 21.14 0.70
N HIS A 289 -25.62 20.38 1.71
CA HIS A 289 -24.44 20.66 2.55
C HIS A 289 -23.30 19.66 2.33
N ALA A 290 -23.34 18.89 1.24
CA ALA A 290 -22.33 17.88 0.97
C ALA A 290 -20.97 18.53 0.70
N HIS A 291 -19.94 18.07 1.41
CA HIS A 291 -18.57 18.51 1.24
C HIS A 291 -17.57 17.37 1.53
N ASN A 292 -16.34 17.53 1.05
CA ASN A 292 -15.27 16.58 1.29
C ASN A 292 -14.66 16.81 2.68
N LEU A 293 -14.67 15.79 3.53
CA LEU A 293 -14.17 15.82 4.91
C LEU A 293 -12.69 16.24 5.02
N PHE A 294 -11.86 15.87 4.04
CA PHE A 294 -10.42 16.10 4.10
C PHE A 294 -10.00 17.45 3.55
N THR A 295 -10.78 18.02 2.64
CA THR A 295 -10.43 19.26 1.92
C THR A 295 -11.38 20.42 2.22
N CYS A 296 -12.49 20.14 2.93
CA CYS A 296 -13.61 21.05 3.19
C CYS A 296 -14.24 21.67 1.93
N ARG A 297 -13.94 21.14 0.74
CA ARG A 297 -14.51 21.63 -0.52
C ARG A 297 -15.94 21.15 -0.66
N LYS A 298 -16.84 22.05 -1.06
CA LYS A 298 -18.22 21.71 -1.41
C LYS A 298 -18.22 20.69 -2.55
N LEU A 299 -19.15 19.74 -2.48
CA LEU A 299 -19.35 18.77 -3.54
C LEU A 299 -19.96 19.43 -4.78
N HIS A 300 -19.35 19.20 -5.94
CA HIS A 300 -19.95 19.55 -7.22
C HIS A 300 -20.81 18.37 -7.70
N HIS A 301 -22.04 18.64 -8.12
CA HIS A 301 -22.99 17.62 -8.55
C HIS A 301 -24.01 18.18 -9.56
N GLU A 302 -24.51 17.30 -10.42
CA GLU A 302 -25.63 17.57 -11.33
C GLU A 302 -26.80 16.66 -10.96
N GLY A 303 -27.80 17.22 -10.29
CA GLY A 303 -28.85 16.42 -9.65
C GLY A 303 -28.24 15.48 -8.61
N ARG A 304 -28.32 14.17 -8.84
CA ARG A 304 -27.75 13.12 -7.97
C ARG A 304 -26.43 12.54 -8.47
N VAL A 305 -25.93 13.03 -9.61
CA VAL A 305 -24.72 12.50 -10.25
C VAL A 305 -23.52 13.34 -9.85
N VAL A 306 -22.45 12.67 -9.46
CA VAL A 306 -21.21 13.26 -8.98
C VAL A 306 -20.04 12.68 -9.77
N ALA A 307 -19.18 13.56 -10.30
CA ALA A 307 -17.95 13.12 -10.93
C ALA A 307 -16.92 12.65 -9.90
N VAL A 308 -16.36 11.46 -10.12
CA VAL A 308 -15.26 10.95 -9.30
C VAL A 308 -14.02 11.84 -9.47
N ALA A 309 -13.81 12.39 -10.66
CA ALA A 309 -12.74 13.36 -10.95
C ALA A 309 -12.79 14.59 -10.02
N ASP A 310 -13.98 15.16 -9.78
CA ASP A 310 -14.15 16.33 -8.92
C ASP A 310 -13.94 15.97 -7.45
N THR A 311 -14.51 14.83 -7.05
CA THR A 311 -14.45 14.32 -5.67
C THR A 311 -13.01 13.97 -5.26
N LEU A 312 -12.27 13.34 -6.17
CA LEU A 312 -10.87 12.95 -6.02
C LEU A 312 -9.93 13.95 -6.71
N SER A 313 -10.23 15.24 -6.64
CA SER A 313 -9.45 16.28 -7.34
C SER A 313 -8.08 16.58 -6.70
N ILE A 314 -7.92 16.34 -5.40
CA ILE A 314 -6.67 16.59 -4.67
C ILE A 314 -6.06 15.30 -4.11
N LEU A 315 -6.89 14.49 -3.45
CA LEU A 315 -6.48 13.25 -2.81
C LEU A 315 -7.02 12.07 -3.60
N PRO A 316 -6.31 10.93 -3.62
CA PRO A 316 -6.76 9.73 -4.31
C PRO A 316 -7.88 9.01 -3.53
N PHE A 317 -8.44 9.60 -2.49
CA PHE A 317 -9.52 9.04 -1.67
C PHE A 317 -10.41 10.17 -1.18
N ALA A 318 -11.66 9.86 -0.85
CA ALA A 318 -12.59 10.84 -0.28
C ALA A 318 -13.56 10.23 0.72
N VAL A 319 -13.96 11.08 1.66
CA VAL A 319 -15.20 10.94 2.42
C VAL A 319 -16.00 12.21 2.18
N ILE A 320 -17.15 12.07 1.52
CA ILE A 320 -18.13 13.14 1.38
C ILE A 320 -19.11 13.04 2.54
N THR A 321 -19.48 14.16 3.15
CA THR A 321 -20.33 14.20 4.33
C THR A 321 -21.24 15.43 4.30
N ASN A 322 -22.37 15.37 5.01
CA ASN A 322 -23.21 16.52 5.31
C ASN A 322 -23.07 17.03 6.76
N LEU A 323 -22.08 16.51 7.49
CA LEU A 323 -21.81 16.77 8.90
C LEU A 323 -20.73 17.81 9.14
#